data_AF-A0A2D4VZ03-F1
#
_entry.id   AF-A0A2D4VZ03-F1
#
_cell.length_a   1.000
_cell.length_b   1.000
_cell.length_c   1.000
_cell.angle_alpha   90.00
_cell.angle_beta   90.00
_cell.angle_gamma   90.00
#
_symmetry.space_group_name_H-M   'P 1'
#
loop_
_entity.id
_entity.type
_entity.pdbx_description
1 polymer ?
#
loop_
_entity_poly.entity_id
_entity_poly.type
_entity_poly.pdbx_seq_one_letter_code
_entity_poly.pdbx_strand_id
1 'polypeptide(L)' 'MDIVWFKRDLRLHDHAPLTAALANGPVMPLYILDPELWQQPD' A
#
# COMPACT_ATOMS: atom_id res chain seq x y z
N MET A 1 -10.49 11.31 -1.44
CA MET A 1 -10.60 9.84 -1.43
C MET A 1 -9.32 9.35 -2.07
N ASP A 2 -8.38 8.91 -1.25
CA ASP A 2 -7.03 8.56 -1.69
C ASP A 2 -6.94 7.03 -1.84
N ILE A 3 -6.18 6.57 -2.83
CA ILE A 3 -5.89 5.13 -3.01
C ILE A 3 -4.46 4.89 -2.52
N VAL A 4 -4.30 3.94 -1.59
CA VAL A 4 -2.98 3.54 -1.09
C VAL A 4 -2.66 2.17 -1.66
N TRP A 5 -1.68 2.11 -2.56
CA TRP A 5 -1.21 0.86 -3.14
C TRP A 5 -0.12 0.23 -2.27
N PHE A 6 -0.48 -0.87 -1.61
CA PHE A 6 0.46 -1.73 -0.91
C PHE A 6 1.17 -2.62 -1.94
N LYS A 7 2.49 -2.60 -1.93
CA LYS A 7 3.33 -3.53 -2.72
C LYS A 7 3.74 -4.68 -1.80
N ARG A 8 5.01 -5.07 -1.77
CA ARG A 8 5.51 -6.10 -0.83
C ARG A 8 5.38 -5.70 0.65
N ASP A 9 5.23 -4.41 0.91
CA ASP A 9 5.02 -3.88 2.25
C ASP A 9 3.52 -3.83 2.59
N LEU A 10 3.05 -4.80 3.38
CA LEU A 10 1.66 -4.89 3.85
C LEU A 10 1.47 -4.32 5.27
N ARG A 11 2.40 -3.47 5.74
CA ARG A 11 2.34 -2.93 7.11
C ARG A 11 1.37 -1.76 7.24
N LEU A 12 0.66 -1.71 8.37
CA LEU A 12 -0.16 -0.55 8.76
C LEU A 12 0.63 0.44 9.62
N HIS A 13 1.53 -0.07 10.47
CA HIS A 13 2.37 0.75 11.34
C HIS A 13 3.59 1.27 10.59
N ASP A 14 3.98 2.52 10.86
CA ASP A 14 5.14 3.17 10.22
C ASP A 14 5.03 3.23 8.67
N HIS A 15 3.80 3.29 8.15
CA HIS A 15 3.56 3.36 6.71
C HIS A 15 3.25 4.81 6.30
N ALA A 16 4.31 5.60 6.05
CA ALA A 16 4.20 7.03 5.72
C ALA A 16 3.15 7.37 4.63
N PRO A 17 3.02 6.61 3.52
CA PRO A 17 1.98 6.87 2.53
C PRO A 17 0.56 6.69 3.07
N LEU A 18 0.34 5.73 3.97
CA LEU A 18 -0.96 5.50 4.58
C LEU A 18 -1.30 6.63 5.55
N THR A 19 -0.34 7.05 6.38
CA THR A 19 -0.50 8.19 7.30
C THR A 19 -0.86 9.46 6.54
N ALA A 20 -0.18 9.75 5.44
CA ALA A 20 -0.45 10.92 4.61
C ALA A 20 -1.86 10.86 3.98
N ALA A 21 -2.27 9.71 3.46
CA ALA A 21 -3.59 9.53 2.85
C ALA A 21 -4.73 9.66 3.88
N LEU A 22 -4.55 9.10 5.08
CA LEU A 22 -5.54 9.20 6.17
C LEU A 22 -5.75 10.65 6.65
N ALA A 23 -4.74 11.51 6.52
CA ALA A 23 -4.86 12.93 6.84
C ALA A 23 -5.78 13.69 5.86
N ASN A 24 -5.98 13.17 4.64
CA ASN A 24 -6.81 13.79 3.60
C ASN A 24 -8.26 13.27 3.59
N GLY A 25 -8.59 12.25 4.39
CA GLY A 25 -9.94 11.68 4.50
C GLY A 25 -9.99 10.17 4.23
N PRO A 26 -11.13 9.64 3.74
CA PRO A 26 -11.29 8.21 3.49
C PRO A 26 -10.25 7.67 2.49
N VAL A 27 -9.72 6.49 2.81
CA VAL A 27 -8.68 5.81 2.05
C VAL A 27 -9.19 4.47 1.53
N MET A 28 -8.88 4.17 0.28
CA MET A 28 -9.04 2.84 -0.31
C MET A 28 -7.68 2.13 -0.33
N PRO A 29 -7.44 1.15 0.56
CA PRO A 29 -6.27 0.30 0.45
C PRO A 29 -6.40 -0.64 -0.75
N LEU A 30 -5.36 -0.70 -1.58
CA LEU A 30 -5.30 -1.54 -2.77
C LEU A 30 -4.03 -2.40 -2.72
N TYR A 31 -4.17 -3.68 -3.00
CA TYR A 31 -3.05 -4.58 -3.25
C TYR A 31 -3.27 -5.27 -4.59
N ILE A 32 -2.24 -5.28 -5.43
CA ILE A 32 -2.27 -5.91 -6.76
C ILE A 32 -1.32 -7.09 -6.71
N LEU A 33 -1.86 -8.29 -6.89
CA LEU A 33 -1.06 -9.50 -7.09
C LEU A 33 -0.46 -9.47 -8.49
N ASP A 34 0.83 -9.18 -8.54
CA ASP A 34 1.63 -9.21 -9.77
C ASP A 34 2.54 -10.46 -9.77
N PRO A 35 2.30 -11.42 -10.68
CA PRO A 35 3.11 -12.63 -10.78
C PRO A 35 4.61 -12.38 -11.01
N GLU A 36 4.98 -11.30 -11.71
CA GLU A 36 6.37 -10.97 -11.99
C GLU A 36 7.06 -10.40 -10.75
N LEU A 37 6.34 -9.56 -9.99
CA LEU A 37 6.83 -9.02 -8.72
C LEU A 37 6.99 -10.12 -7.66
N TRP A 38 6.10 -11.11 -7.65
CA TRP A 38 6.13 -12.23 -6.71
C TRP A 38 7.34 -13.14 -6.92
N GLN A 39 7.80 -13.31 -8.16
CA GLN A 39 8.93 -14.17 -8.50
C GLN A 39 10.30 -13.54 -8.21
N GLN A 40 10.35 -12.25 -7.87
CA GLN A 40 11.61 -11.57 -7.52
C GLN A 40 12.14 -12.07 -6.17
N PRO A 41 13.45 -12.16 -5.97
CA PRO A 41 14.02 -12.40 -4.65
C PRO A 41 13.63 -11.28 -3.67
N ASP A 42 13.60 -11.59 -2.38
CA ASP A 42 13.27 -10.65 -1.31
C ASP A 42 14.36 -9.58 -1.09
#